data_AF-A0A7Z7W0P8-F1
#
_entry.id   AF-A0A7Z7W0P8-F1
#
_cell.length_a   1.000
_cell.length_b   1.000
_cell.length_c   1.000
_cell.angle_alpha   90.00
_cell.angle_beta   90.00
_cell.angle_gamma   90.00
#
_symmetry.space_group_name_H-M   'P 1'
#
loop_
_entity.id
_entity.type
_entity.pdbx_description
1 polymer ?
#
loop_
_entity_poly.entity_id
_entity_poly.type
_entity_poly.pdbx_seq_one_letter_code
_entity_poly.pdbx_strand_id
1 'polypeptide(L)'
;MIKLNQASVSKEISSIRTNGQGLKQSNGNVNLSKTNLVTFKEYVNMFEDYQSALSNYENIIEQDTTAMDTTVTEIVENDREIAGQINK
;
A
#
# COMPACT_ATOMS: atom_id res chain seq x y z
N MET A 1 5.23 30.35 4.71
CA MET A 1 5.46 29.51 3.52
C MET A 1 6.14 28.24 3.98
N ILE A 2 5.41 27.12 3.98
CA ILE A 2 5.96 25.83 4.35
C ILE A 2 6.61 25.28 3.09
N LYS A 3 7.95 25.33 3.02
CA LYS A 3 8.69 24.71 1.91
C LYS A 3 8.75 23.19 2.12
N LEU A 4 7.65 22.50 1.81
CA LEU A 4 7.66 21.06 1.68
C LEU A 4 8.43 20.71 0.40
N ASN A 5 9.46 19.86 0.50
CA ASN A 5 10.15 19.36 -0.69
C ASN A 5 9.29 18.26 -1.33
N GLN A 6 8.29 18.69 -2.12
CA GLN A 6 7.31 17.82 -2.77
C GLN A 6 7.99 16.63 -3.47
N ALA A 7 9.05 16.89 -4.23
CA ALA A 7 9.74 15.84 -4.99
C ALA A 7 10.35 14.76 -4.09
N SER A 8 10.96 15.15 -2.97
CA SER A 8 11.52 14.19 -2.01
C SER A 8 10.42 13.39 -1.33
N VAL A 9 9.33 14.04 -0.87
CA VAL A 9 8.25 13.35 -0.15
C VAL A 9 7.47 12.41 -1.08
N SER A 10 7.10 12.85 -2.28
CA SER A 10 6.43 11.97 -3.26
C SER A 10 7.32 10.78 -3.68
N LYS A 11 8.65 10.95 -3.70
CA LYS A 11 9.59 9.84 -3.94
C LYS A 11 9.58 8.82 -2.79
N GLU A 12 9.54 9.29 -1.54
CA GLU A 12 9.44 8.41 -0.37
C GLU A 12 8.10 7.64 -0.37
N ILE A 13 6.99 8.32 -0.64
CA ILE A 13 5.66 7.71 -0.79
C ILE A 13 5.68 6.64 -1.89
N SER A 14 6.26 6.94 -3.05
CA SER A 14 6.42 5.98 -4.15
C SER A 14 7.26 4.77 -3.76
N SER A 15 8.28 4.98 -2.92
CA SER A 15 9.14 3.90 -2.42
C SER A 15 8.36 2.99 -1.46
N ILE A 16 7.53 3.57 -0.58
CA ILE A 16 6.64 2.80 0.31
C ILE A 16 5.67 1.95 -0.53
N ARG A 17 5.02 2.56 -1.53
CA ARG A 17 4.09 1.85 -2.42
C ARG A 17 4.77 0.66 -3.10
N THR A 18 5.94 0.90 -3.69
CA THR A 18 6.70 -0.13 -4.40
C THR A 18 7.13 -1.26 -3.46
N ASN A 19 7.65 -0.92 -2.28
CA ASN A 19 8.12 -1.91 -1.32
C ASN A 19 6.99 -2.71 -0.66
N GLY A 20 5.78 -2.16 -0.61
CA GLY A 20 4.60 -2.84 -0.08
C GLY A 20 3.85 -3.69 -1.11
N GLN A 21 4.23 -3.64 -2.39
CA GLN A 21 3.61 -4.41 -3.48
C GLN A 21 4.42 -5.69 -3.81
N GLY A 22 3.74 -6.68 -4.39
CA GLY A 22 4.39 -7.89 -4.90
C GLY A 22 4.72 -8.93 -3.82
N LEU A 23 4.04 -8.83 -2.67
CA LEU A 23 4.17 -9.79 -1.58
C LEU A 23 3.34 -11.05 -1.83
N LYS A 24 2.32 -10.98 -2.71
CA LYS A 24 1.55 -12.14 -3.16
C LYS A 24 2.43 -13.20 -3.81
N GLN A 25 2.55 -14.35 -3.15
CA GLN A 25 3.13 -15.54 -3.76
C GLN A 25 2.17 -16.17 -4.78
N SER A 26 2.74 -16.79 -5.81
CA SER A 26 2.00 -17.53 -6.84
C SER A 26 1.14 -18.62 -6.22
N ASN A 27 -0.15 -18.63 -6.56
CA ASN A 27 -1.09 -19.65 -6.10
C ASN A 27 -0.75 -21.00 -6.75
N GLY A 28 -0.26 -21.96 -5.96
CA GLY A 28 -0.31 -23.37 -6.32
C GLY A 28 -1.72 -23.89 -6.10
N ASN A 29 -2.37 -24.43 -7.14
CA ASN A 29 -3.72 -24.98 -7.01
C ASN A 29 -3.64 -26.34 -6.28
N VAL A 30 -3.86 -26.36 -4.97
CA VAL A 30 -3.75 -27.59 -4.16
C VAL A 30 -5.12 -28.29 -4.09
N ASN A 31 -5.24 -29.46 -4.73
CA ASN A 31 -6.45 -30.28 -4.65
C ASN A 31 -6.36 -31.29 -3.49
N LEU A 32 -7.15 -31.06 -2.43
CA LEU A 32 -7.20 -31.90 -1.23
C LEU A 32 -8.32 -32.95 -1.21
N SER A 33 -9.04 -33.16 -2.32
CA SER A 33 -10.22 -34.05 -2.37
C SER A 33 -9.97 -35.50 -1.94
N LYS A 34 -8.70 -35.94 -1.85
CA LYS A 34 -8.30 -37.29 -1.41
C LYS A 34 -7.57 -37.32 -0.06
N THR A 35 -7.39 -36.19 0.61
CA THR A 35 -6.61 -36.09 1.87
C THR A 35 -7.53 -35.92 3.08
N ASN A 36 -7.49 -36.91 3.98
CA ASN A 36 -8.23 -36.89 5.25
C ASN A 36 -7.34 -36.55 6.46
N LEU A 37 -6.07 -36.19 6.21
CA LEU A 37 -5.13 -35.80 7.25
C LEU A 37 -5.46 -34.38 7.71
N VAL A 38 -5.98 -34.25 8.92
CA VAL A 38 -6.38 -32.98 9.55
C VAL A 38 -5.29 -31.92 9.43
N THR A 39 -4.03 -32.29 9.70
CA THR A 39 -2.86 -31.40 9.61
C THR A 39 -2.68 -30.77 8.22
N PHE A 40 -3.04 -31.48 7.15
CA PHE A 40 -2.90 -30.96 5.78
C PHE A 40 -4.01 -29.97 5.44
N LYS A 41 -5.22 -30.16 5.99
CA LYS A 41 -6.33 -29.22 5.88
C LYS A 41 -6.05 -27.95 6.68
N GLU A 42 -5.52 -28.09 7.90
CA GLU A 42 -5.09 -26.95 8.73
C GLU A 42 -4.01 -26.12 8.04
N TYR A 43 -3.03 -26.76 7.38
CA TYR A 43 -2.01 -26.06 6.60
C TYR A 43 -2.60 -25.25 5.43
N VAL A 44 -3.57 -25.80 4.71
CA VAL A 44 -4.22 -25.08 3.60
C VAL A 44 -5.02 -23.89 4.12
N ASN A 45 -5.79 -24.04 5.19
CA ASN A 45 -6.50 -22.91 5.80
C ASN A 45 -5.52 -21.82 6.25
N MET A 46 -4.43 -22.20 6.93
CA MET A 46 -3.38 -21.26 7.35
C MET A 46 -2.76 -20.54 6.14
N PHE A 47 -2.53 -21.25 5.02
CA PHE A 47 -2.00 -20.66 3.80
C PHE A 47 -2.98 -19.68 3.16
N GLU A 48 -4.28 -20.01 3.10
CA GLU A 48 -5.33 -19.11 2.61
C GLU A 48 -5.47 -17.85 3.48
N ASP A 49 -5.42 -18.01 4.80
CA ASP A 49 -5.44 -16.90 5.77
C ASP A 49 -4.21 -16.00 5.59
N TYR A 50 -3.03 -16.60 5.41
CA TYR A 50 -1.79 -15.87 5.16
C TYR A 50 -1.85 -15.07 3.85
N GLN A 51 -2.34 -15.67 2.76
CA GLN A 51 -2.51 -14.99 1.47
C GLN A 51 -3.54 -13.84 1.58
N SER A 52 -4.61 -14.03 2.35
CA SER A 52 -5.61 -13.00 2.62
C SER A 52 -4.99 -11.84 3.41
N ALA A 53 -4.18 -12.14 4.43
CA ALA A 53 -3.47 -11.13 5.21
C ALA A 53 -2.49 -10.32 4.35
N LEU A 54 -1.73 -10.97 3.46
CA LEU A 54 -0.85 -10.29 2.51
C LEU A 54 -1.64 -9.37 1.57
N SER A 55 -2.76 -9.84 1.03
CA SER A 55 -3.61 -9.00 0.17
C SER A 55 -4.19 -7.80 0.93
N ASN A 56 -4.57 -7.97 2.18
CA ASN A 56 -5.06 -6.87 3.02
C ASN A 56 -3.95 -5.84 3.28
N TYR A 57 -2.73 -6.30 3.56
CA TYR A 57 -1.58 -5.43 3.76
C TYR A 57 -1.27 -4.61 2.49
N GLU A 58 -1.21 -5.25 1.32
CA GLU A 58 -1.01 -4.56 0.03
C GLU A 58 -2.07 -3.46 -0.20
N ASN A 59 -3.34 -3.76 0.09
CA ASN A 59 -4.44 -2.81 -0.03
C ASN A 59 -4.29 -1.60 0.92
N ILE A 60 -3.87 -1.83 2.16
CA ILE A 60 -3.64 -0.76 3.15
C ILE A 60 -2.52 0.17 2.66
N ILE A 61 -1.41 -0.39 2.20
CA ILE A 61 -0.29 0.41 1.68
C ILE A 61 -0.73 1.25 0.47
N GLU A 62 -1.54 0.69 -0.43
CA GLU A 62 -2.05 1.45 -1.58
C GLU A 62 -2.95 2.62 -1.15
N GLN A 63 -3.87 2.38 -0.21
CA GLN A 63 -4.76 3.43 0.33
C GLN A 63 -3.96 4.52 1.04
N ASP A 64 -3.05 4.15 1.92
CA ASP A 64 -2.26 5.08 2.72
C ASP A 64 -1.35 5.92 1.83
N THR A 65 -0.64 5.30 0.88
CA THR A 65 0.24 6.04 -0.03
C THR A 65 -0.53 6.99 -0.95
N THR A 66 -1.77 6.64 -1.34
CA THR A 66 -2.66 7.54 -2.08
C THR A 66 -3.06 8.74 -1.24
N ALA A 67 -3.52 8.53 -0.01
CA ALA A 67 -3.91 9.62 0.90
C ALA A 67 -2.73 10.57 1.22
N MET A 68 -1.53 10.02 1.41
CA MET A 68 -0.32 10.81 1.60
C MET A 68 -0.01 11.69 0.38
N ASP A 69 -0.10 11.16 -0.83
CA ASP A 69 0.20 11.90 -2.06
C ASP A 69 -0.84 13.02 -2.33
N THR A 70 -2.12 12.76 -2.05
CA THR A 70 -3.17 13.78 -2.04
C THR A 70 -2.86 14.90 -1.06
N THR A 71 -2.51 14.56 0.18
CA THR A 71 -2.18 15.55 1.21
C THR A 71 -0.98 16.41 0.82
N VAL A 72 0.07 15.80 0.25
CA VAL A 72 1.25 16.53 -0.24
C VAL A 72 0.87 17.51 -1.35
N THR A 73 0.01 17.09 -2.27
CA THR A 73 -0.48 17.93 -3.36
C THR A 73 -1.28 19.12 -2.82
N GLU A 74 -2.23 18.89 -1.91
CA GLU A 74 -3.05 19.93 -1.29
C GLU A 74 -2.21 20.96 -0.52
N ILE A 75 -1.16 20.52 0.19
CA ILE A 75 -0.24 21.43 0.89
C ILE A 75 0.50 22.34 -0.09
N VAL A 76 1.01 21.77 -1.18
CA VAL A 76 1.77 22.52 -2.19
C VAL A 76 0.88 23.52 -2.93
N GLU A 77 -0.35 23.14 -3.26
CA GLU A 77 -1.33 24.02 -3.89
C GLU A 77 -1.69 25.18 -2.95
N ASN A 78 -2.02 24.90 -1.69
CA ASN A 78 -2.30 25.93 -0.69
C ASN A 78 -1.12 26.89 -0.50
N ASP A 79 0.13 26.40 -0.46
CA ASP A 79 1.31 27.26 -0.30
C ASP A 79 1.51 28.18 -1.52
N ARG A 80 1.24 27.69 -2.74
CA ARG A 80 1.25 28.49 -3.97
C ARG A 80 0.17 29.56 -3.98
N GLU A 81 -1.05 29.22 -3.55
CA GLU A 81 -2.16 30.17 -3.47
C GLU A 81 -1.86 31.31 -2.49
N ILE A 82 -1.37 30.99 -1.29
CA ILE A 82 -0.96 31.98 -0.29
C ILE A 82 0.15 32.88 -0.85
N ALA A 83 1.16 32.31 -1.51
CA ALA A 83 2.21 33.09 -2.15
C ALA A 83 1.67 34.05 -3.23
N GLY A 84 0.68 33.61 -4.00
CA GLY A 84 -0.01 34.43 -5.01
C GLY A 84 -0.87 35.55 -4.42
N GLN A 85 -1.41 35.36 -3.20
CA GLN A 85 -2.15 36.40 -2.47
C GLN A 85 -1.23 37.46 -1.85
N ILE A 86 -0.03 37.07 -1.38
CA ILE A 86 0.94 38.00 -0.77
C ILE A 86 1.61 38.90 -1.81
N ASN A 87 1.81 38.40 -3.04
CA ASN A 87 2.44 39.16 -4.12
C ASN A 87 1.47 40.11 -4.88
N LYS A 88 0.24 40.30 -4.37
CA LYS A 88 -0.74 41.29 -4.85
C LYS A 88 -0.83 42.46 -3.88
#